data_AF-A0A132PMM0-F1
#
_entry.id   AF-A0A132PMM0-F1
#
_cell.length_a   1.000
_cell.length_b   1.000
_cell.length_c   1.000
_cell.angle_alpha   90.00
_cell.angle_beta   90.00
_cell.angle_gamma   90.00
#
_symmetry.space_group_name_H-M   'P 1'
#
loop_
_entity.id
_entity.type
_entity.pdbx_description
1 polymer ?
#
loop_
_entity_poly.entity_id
_entity_poly.type
_entity_poly.pdbx_seq_one_letter_code
_entity_poly.pdbx_strand_id
1 'polypeptide(L)'
;MDGRVFQVNLSPQVARMTESELAAEIVAVCTLTSRQADATRHHILATLMSELGQDPVSSRAFLEHTIGLPSPQTVLDEKARMFADYYSDRDQGDQRA
;
A
#
# COMPACT_ATOMS: atom_id res chain seq x y z
N MET A 1 9.48 -9.00 6.64
CA MET A 1 9.62 -8.35 5.31
C MET A 1 9.62 -6.85 5.54
N ASP A 2 10.57 -6.14 4.94
CA ASP A 2 10.96 -4.75 5.21
C ASP A 2 10.39 -3.73 4.18
N GLY A 3 9.39 -4.12 3.38
CA GLY A 3 8.78 -3.23 2.37
C GLY A 3 9.62 -3.02 1.12
N ARG A 4 10.79 -3.64 1.02
CA ARG A 4 11.68 -3.52 -0.13
C ARG A 4 11.03 -4.08 -1.40
N VAL A 5 11.04 -3.29 -2.47
CA VAL A 5 10.65 -3.74 -3.81
C VAL A 5 11.81 -4.50 -4.44
N PHE A 6 11.55 -5.74 -4.85
CA PHE A 6 12.56 -6.61 -5.48
C PHE A 6 12.47 -6.63 -7.00
N GLN A 7 11.27 -6.46 -7.55
CA GLN A 7 11.01 -6.55 -8.98
C GLN A 7 9.77 -5.73 -9.34
N VAL A 8 9.86 -5.03 -10.47
CA VAL A 8 8.72 -4.36 -11.11
C VAL A 8 8.58 -4.95 -12.51
N ASN A 9 7.44 -5.56 -12.79
CA ASN A 9 7.12 -6.07 -14.11
C ASN A 9 6.23 -5.06 -14.84
N LEU A 10 6.68 -4.61 -16.01
CA LEU A 10 5.95 -3.64 -16.80
C LEU A 10 5.11 -4.35 -17.87
N SER A 11 3.83 -3.96 -17.97
CA SER A 11 2.95 -4.38 -19.07
C SER A 11 3.39 -3.71 -20.38
N PRO A 12 3.28 -4.37 -21.55
CA PRO A 12 3.53 -3.74 -22.85
C PRO A 12 2.72 -2.45 -23.10
N GLN A 13 1.60 -2.30 -22.40
CA GLN A 13 0.73 -1.11 -22.49
C GLN A 13 1.42 0.17 -21.99
N VAL A 14 2.46 0.07 -21.16
CA VAL A 14 3.20 1.26 -20.69
C VAL A 14 3.93 1.99 -21.82
N ALA A 15 4.14 1.35 -22.97
CA ALA A 15 4.73 1.99 -24.15
C ALA A 15 3.85 3.11 -24.73
N ARG A 16 2.59 3.22 -24.29
CA ARG A 16 1.68 4.32 -24.64
C ARG A 16 1.76 5.51 -23.66
N MET A 17 2.50 5.37 -22.57
CA MET A 17 2.67 6.39 -21.55
C MET A 17 3.90 7.24 -21.85
N THR A 18 3.88 8.50 -21.44
CA THR A 18 5.09 9.32 -21.41
C THR A 18 6.03 8.84 -20.31
N GLU A 19 7.32 9.21 -20.39
CA GLU A 19 8.29 8.87 -19.33
C GLU A 19 7.85 9.35 -17.95
N SER A 20 7.29 10.56 -17.88
CA SER A 20 6.80 11.16 -16.63
C SER A 20 5.60 10.38 -16.06
N GLU A 21 4.68 9.96 -16.92
CA GLU A 21 3.55 9.13 -16.53
C GLU A 21 3.97 7.74 -16.04
N LEU A 22 4.92 7.10 -16.73
CA LEU A 22 5.45 5.80 -16.32
C LEU A 22 6.20 5.89 -15.00
N ALA A 23 6.98 6.96 -14.80
CA ALA A 23 7.68 7.19 -13.53
C ALA A 23 6.69 7.35 -12.36
N ALA A 24 5.62 8.12 -12.55
CA ALA A 24 4.57 8.29 -11.55
C ALA A 24 3.89 6.96 -11.21
N GLU A 25 3.57 6.15 -12.21
CA GLU A 25 2.95 4.83 -12.04
C GLU A 25 3.83 3.90 -11.20
N ILE A 26 5.11 3.81 -11.54
CA ILE A 26 6.07 2.94 -10.84
C ILE A 26 6.21 3.37 -9.37
N VAL A 27 6.34 4.67 -9.12
CA VAL A 27 6.46 5.21 -7.76
C VAL A 27 5.20 4.91 -6.93
N ALA A 28 4.01 5.10 -7.52
CA ALA A 28 2.75 4.80 -6.85
C ALA A 28 2.64 3.31 -6.46
N VAL A 29 2.90 2.40 -7.40
CA VAL A 29 2.82 0.94 -7.18
C VAL A 29 3.88 0.46 -6.17
N CYS A 30 5.09 1.01 -6.22
CA CYS A 30 6.18 0.66 -5.29
C CYS A 30 5.86 1.12 -3.86
N THR A 31 5.32 2.34 -3.72
CA THR A 31 4.86 2.87 -2.43
C THR A 31 3.77 1.99 -1.83
N LEU A 32 2.85 1.54 -2.67
CA LEU A 32 1.75 0.68 -2.29
C LEU A 32 2.21 -0.70 -1.79
N THR A 33 3.17 -1.28 -2.50
CA THR A 33 3.78 -2.57 -2.17
C THR A 33 4.52 -2.49 -0.84
N SER A 34 5.22 -1.37 -0.60
CA SER A 34 5.92 -1.10 0.66
C SER A 34 4.93 -1.07 1.83
N ARG A 35 3.80 -0.35 1.70
CA ARG A 35 2.75 -0.31 2.72
C ARG A 35 2.09 -1.68 2.96
N GLN A 36 1.97 -2.51 1.93
CA GLN A 36 1.43 -3.86 2.09
C GLN A 36 2.35 -4.79 2.91
N ALA A 37 3.67 -4.56 2.86
CA ALA A 37 4.60 -5.27 3.73
C ALA A 37 4.42 -4.89 5.20
N ASP A 38 4.09 -3.63 5.50
CA ASP A 38 3.80 -3.19 6.86
C ASP A 38 2.52 -3.83 7.42
N ALA A 39 1.46 -3.94 6.61
CA ALA A 39 0.26 -4.71 6.99
C ALA A 39 0.56 -6.19 7.24
N THR A 40 1.49 -6.78 6.49
CA THR A 40 1.93 -8.16 6.73
C THR A 40 2.60 -8.29 8.10
N ARG A 41 3.42 -7.32 8.50
CA ARG A 41 4.03 -7.29 9.83
C ARG A 41 2.98 -7.13 10.94
N HIS A 42 1.95 -6.31 10.72
CA HIS A 42 0.81 -6.22 11.63
C HIS A 42 0.15 -7.59 11.83
N HIS A 43 -0.14 -8.31 10.75
CA HIS A 43 -0.81 -9.61 10.83
C HIS A 43 0.03 -10.65 11.60
N ILE A 44 1.33 -10.74 11.32
CA ILE A 44 2.24 -11.65 12.02
C ILE A 44 2.27 -11.35 13.52
N LEU A 45 2.40 -10.08 13.89
CA LEU A 45 2.49 -9.69 15.30
C LEU A 45 1.17 -9.88 16.04
N ALA A 46 0.03 -9.62 15.38
CA ALA A 46 -1.29 -9.89 15.95
C ALA A 46 -1.50 -11.39 16.22
N THR A 47 -1.09 -12.26 15.29
CA THR A 47 -1.17 -13.72 15.47
C THR A 47 -0.30 -14.18 16.65
N LEU A 48 0.93 -13.69 16.75
CA LEU A 48 1.82 -14.01 17.88
C LEU A 48 1.26 -13.54 19.22
N MET A 49 0.67 -12.35 19.28
CA MET A 49 0.03 -11.84 20.50
C MET A 49 -1.19 -12.68 20.90
N SER A 50 -1.98 -13.13 19.93
CA SER A 50 -3.11 -14.05 20.17
C SER A 50 -2.64 -15.41 20.70
N GLU A 51 -1.53 -15.96 20.18
CA GLU A 51 -0.93 -17.21 20.67
C GLU A 51 -0.41 -17.09 22.11
N LEU A 52 0.03 -15.90 22.51
CA LEU A 52 0.45 -15.58 23.88
C LEU A 52 -0.75 -15.28 24.81
N GLY A 53 -1.98 -15.48 24.35
CA GLY A 53 -3.20 -15.29 25.13
C GLY A 53 -3.59 -13.83 25.35
N GLN A 54 -3.04 -12.90 24.55
CA GLN A 54 -3.44 -11.49 24.60
C GLN A 54 -4.80 -11.27 23.96
N ASP A 55 -5.56 -10.32 24.50
CA ASP A 55 -6.85 -9.92 23.95
C ASP A 55 -6.68 -9.33 22.52
N PRO A 56 -7.43 -9.82 21.50
CA PRO A 56 -7.28 -9.38 20.12
C PRO A 56 -7.59 -7.90 19.90
N VAL A 57 -8.56 -7.35 20.65
CA VAL A 57 -8.99 -5.94 20.51
C VAL A 57 -7.89 -5.02 21.04
N SER A 58 -7.37 -5.32 22.22
CA SER A 58 -6.29 -4.57 22.86
C SER A 58 -4.98 -4.67 22.07
N SER A 59 -4.67 -5.85 21.52
CA SER A 59 -3.49 -6.08 20.68
C SER A 59 -3.56 -5.28 19.39
N ARG A 60 -4.71 -5.25 18.71
CA ARG A 60 -4.89 -4.45 17.48
C ARG A 60 -4.71 -2.95 17.75
N ALA A 61 -5.34 -2.43 18.80
CA ALA A 61 -5.21 -1.02 19.16
C ALA A 61 -3.76 -0.64 19.50
N PHE A 62 -3.05 -1.52 20.21
CA PHE A 62 -1.62 -1.33 20.51
C PHE A 62 -0.75 -1.34 19.25
N LEU A 63 -1.02 -2.24 18.30
CA LEU A 63 -0.28 -2.31 17.04
C LEU A 63 -0.49 -1.08 16.17
N GLU A 64 -1.72 -0.59 16.07
CA GLU A 64 -2.05 0.57 15.23
C GLU A 64 -1.59 1.89 15.87
N HIS A 65 -1.83 2.09 17.16
CA HIS A 65 -1.63 3.40 17.79
C HIS A 65 -0.29 3.56 18.51
N THR A 66 0.30 2.48 19.02
CA THR A 66 1.56 2.53 19.78
C THR A 66 2.76 2.14 18.92
N ILE A 67 2.62 1.04 18.17
CA ILE A 67 3.71 0.53 17.30
C ILE A 67 3.68 1.21 15.93
N GLY A 68 2.53 1.73 15.50
CA GLY A 68 2.36 2.40 14.21
C GLY A 68 2.30 1.43 13.03
N LEU A 69 1.92 0.17 13.28
CA LEU A 69 1.71 -0.84 12.23
C LEU A 69 0.26 -0.76 11.74
N PRO A 70 0.01 -0.31 10.51
CA PRO A 70 -1.34 -0.16 9.99
C PRO A 70 -2.01 -1.53 9.82
N SER A 71 -3.32 -1.58 10.06
CA SER A 71 -4.08 -2.79 9.83
C SER A 71 -4.16 -3.12 8.32
N PRO A 72 -4.40 -4.39 7.95
CA PRO A 72 -4.65 -4.75 6.56
C PRO A 72 -5.81 -3.96 5.94
N GLN A 73 -6.86 -3.69 6.72
CA GLN A 73 -8.02 -2.90 6.27
C GLN A 73 -7.62 -1.44 5.99
N THR A 74 -6.84 -0.85 6.89
CA THR A 74 -6.30 0.52 6.73
C THR A 74 -5.47 0.64 5.46
N VAL A 75 -4.61 -0.34 5.18
CA VAL A 75 -3.82 -0.35 3.95
C VAL A 75 -4.70 -0.53 2.71
N LEU A 76 -5.79 -1.30 2.78
CA LEU A 76 -6.75 -1.43 1.68
C LEU A 76 -7.53 -0.12 1.42
N ASP A 77 -7.91 0.60 2.48
CA ASP A 77 -8.60 1.89 2.36
C ASP A 77 -7.67 2.97 1.80
N GLU A 78 -6.40 3.00 2.25
CA GLU A 78 -5.37 3.86 1.69
C GLU A 78 -5.08 3.54 0.22
N LYS A 79 -5.01 2.24 -0.13
CA LYS A 79 -4.92 1.78 -1.52
C LYS A 79 -6.06 2.35 -2.36
N ALA A 80 -7.29 2.17 -1.92
CA ALA A 80 -8.47 2.62 -2.65
C ALA A 80 -8.46 4.14 -2.86
N ARG A 81 -8.06 4.92 -1.84
CA ARG A 81 -7.90 6.37 -1.95
C ARG A 81 -6.80 6.77 -2.93
N MET A 82 -5.61 6.17 -2.81
CA MET A 82 -4.50 6.47 -3.72
C MET A 82 -4.87 6.16 -5.18
N PHE A 83 -5.55 5.03 -5.43
CA PHE A 83 -6.03 4.72 -6.78
C PHE A 83 -7.10 5.71 -7.26
N ALA A 84 -8.06 6.08 -6.41
CA ALA A 84 -9.09 7.06 -6.76
C ALA A 84 -8.46 8.41 -7.13
N ASP A 85 -7.53 8.92 -6.33
CA ASP A 85 -6.85 10.19 -6.60
C ASP A 85 -6.00 10.12 -7.87
N TYR A 86 -5.23 9.03 -8.03
CA TYR A 86 -4.33 8.87 -9.17
C TYR A 86 -5.06 8.74 -10.52
N TYR A 87 -6.15 7.96 -10.59
CA TYR A 87 -6.95 7.87 -11.81
C TYR A 87 -7.78 9.13 -12.07
N SER A 88 -8.23 9.83 -11.02
CA SER A 88 -8.99 11.08 -11.17
C SER A 88 -8.13 12.25 -11.67
N ASP A 89 -6.85 12.29 -11.30
CA ASP A 89 -5.89 13.29 -11.78
C ASP A 89 -5.45 12.98 -13.22
N ARG A 90 -5.32 11.69 -13.57
CA ARG A 90 -4.97 11.25 -14.94
C ARG A 90 -6.08 11.53 -15.95
N ASP A 91 -7.35 11.32 -15.59
CA ASP A 91 -8.50 11.67 -16.46
C ASP A 91 -8.61 13.19 -16.70
N GLN A 92 -8.17 14.03 -15.76
CA GLN A 92 -8.14 15.49 -15.93
C GLN A 92 -6.98 15.97 -16.82
N GLY A 93 -5.86 15.24 -16.85
CA GLY A 93 -4.74 15.51 -17.75
C GLY A 93 -5.05 15.28 -19.23
N ASP A 94 -5.88 14.28 -19.55
CA ASP A 94 -6.29 13.94 -20.91
C ASP A 94 -7.32 14.93 -21.50
N GLN A 95 -8.04 15.67 -20.65
CA GLN A 95 -9.02 16.68 -21.06
C GLN A 95 -8.39 18.07 -21.39
N ARG A 96 -7.08 18.24 -21.16
CA ARG A 96 -6.36 19.52 -21.31
C ARG A 96 -5.24 19.50 -22.37
N ALA A 97 -5.05 18.39 -23.08
CA ALA A 97 -4.09 18.24 -24.17
C ALA A 97 -4.74 18.39 -25.55
#